data_AF-A0A9W7D4W2-F1
#
_entry.id   AF-A0A9W7D4W2-F1
#
_cell.length_a   1.000
_cell.length_b   1.000
_cell.length_c   1.000
_cell.angle_alpha   90.00
_cell.angle_beta   90.00
_cell.angle_gamma   90.00
#
_symmetry.space_group_name_H-M   'P 1'
#
loop_
_entity.id
_entity.type
_entity.pdbx_description
1 polymer ?
#
loop_
_entity_poly.entity_id
_entity_poly.type
_entity_poly.pdbx_seq_one_letter_code
_entity_poly.pdbx_strand_id
1 'polypeptide(L)'
;MARWQSFFAEYNFEVKYKPGKQNALADALSRRPDYELAHVTTVTSSIPDLIRASYASDDMCVALLALGSKEFEDLDRELSARLRARLHRYAFDGGLLYYSTGSDDPPRIVVPHDEDLKYRILYEANDTLVGGHLGREKTYSSVSLHYWWPNLYK
;
A
#
# COMPACT_ATOMS: atom_id res chain seq x y z
N MET A 1 2.38 39.57 -5.82
CA MET A 1 3.29 39.89 -4.68
C MET A 1 2.49 39.88 -3.39
N ALA A 2 3.06 39.32 -2.33
CA ALA A 2 2.38 38.84 -1.13
C ALA A 2 1.76 39.97 -0.28
N ARG A 3 0.43 40.11 -0.34
CA ARG A 3 -0.37 41.11 0.42
C ARG A 3 -0.35 40.95 1.95
N TRP A 4 0.18 39.83 2.45
CA TRP A 4 0.11 39.47 3.87
C TRP A 4 1.22 40.11 4.72
N GLN A 5 2.41 40.36 4.15
CA GLN A 5 3.52 40.95 4.91
C GLN A 5 3.24 42.40 5.32
N SER A 6 2.63 43.20 4.45
CA SER A 6 2.27 44.59 4.77
C SER A 6 1.21 44.68 5.87
N PHE A 7 0.26 43.73 5.91
CA PHE A 7 -0.80 43.70 6.92
C PHE A 7 -0.27 43.42 8.34
N PHE A 8 0.71 42.52 8.48
CA PHE A 8 1.30 42.22 9.79
C PHE A 8 2.34 43.25 10.25
N ALA A 9 2.93 44.01 9.33
CA ALA A 9 3.88 45.07 9.67
C ALA A 9 3.23 46.24 10.43
N GLU A 10 1.89 46.35 10.42
CA GLU A 10 1.13 47.36 11.16
C GLU A 10 0.94 47.02 12.66
N TYR A 11 1.29 45.79 13.08
CA TYR A 11 1.10 45.32 14.46
C TYR A 11 2.44 45.05 15.17
N ASN A 12 2.55 45.52 16.41
CA ASN A 12 3.63 45.12 17.32
C ASN A 12 3.21 43.86 18.09
N PHE A 13 3.72 42.69 17.70
CA PHE A 13 3.41 41.43 18.37
C PHE A 13 4.60 40.91 19.19
N GLU A 14 4.29 40.26 20.30
CA GLU A 14 5.24 39.61 21.18
C GLU A 14 5.01 38.09 21.11
N VAL A 15 6.01 37.33 20.67
CA VAL A 15 5.90 35.87 20.55
C VAL A 15 6.16 35.24 21.92
N LYS A 16 5.11 34.69 22.54
CA LYS A 16 5.19 33.98 23.82
C LYS A 16 5.09 32.47 23.61
N TYR A 17 6.11 31.73 24.04
CA TYR A 17 6.09 30.28 24.04
C TYR A 17 5.04 29.76 25.04
N LYS A 18 4.18 28.85 24.58
CA LYS A 18 3.22 28.11 25.42
C LYS A 18 3.48 26.62 25.32
N PRO A 19 3.77 25.93 26.44
CA PRO A 19 3.93 24.47 26.45
C PRO A 19 2.69 23.74 25.94
N GLY A 20 2.86 22.68 25.14
CA GLY A 20 1.77 21.97 24.44
C GLY A 20 0.62 21.52 25.34
N LYS A 21 0.90 21.10 26.59
CA LYS A 21 -0.13 20.70 27.58
C LYS A 21 -1.11 21.82 27.93
N GLN A 22 -0.70 23.09 27.81
CA GLN A 22 -1.55 24.27 28.05
C GLN A 22 -2.12 24.85 26.75
N ASN A 23 -1.67 24.36 25.59
CA ASN A 23 -2.11 24.81 24.27
C ASN A 23 -3.18 23.87 23.67
N ALA A 24 -4.00 23.26 24.54
CA ALA A 24 -4.97 22.22 24.16
C ALA A 24 -5.96 22.68 23.08
N LEU A 25 -6.31 23.97 23.02
CA LEU A 25 -7.22 24.53 22.00
C LEU A 25 -6.58 24.59 20.61
N ALA A 26 -5.33 25.07 20.49
CA ALA A 26 -4.62 25.08 19.22
C ALA A 26 -4.26 23.64 18.78
N ASP A 27 -3.89 22.80 19.74
CA ASP A 27 -3.63 21.39 19.54
C ASP A 27 -4.91 20.63 19.12
N ALA A 28 -6.09 21.00 19.62
CA ALA A 28 -7.38 20.46 19.17
C ALA A 28 -7.77 20.95 17.77
N LEU A 29 -7.42 22.19 17.39
CA LEU A 29 -7.64 22.68 16.03
C LEU A 29 -6.67 22.05 15.01
N SER A 30 -5.45 21.68 15.42
CA SER A 30 -4.50 20.92 14.59
C SER A 30 -4.90 19.44 14.43
N ARG A 31 -5.62 18.88 15.41
CA ARG A 31 -6.04 17.48 15.45
C ARG A 31 -7.49 17.32 15.04
N ARG A 32 -7.84 17.91 13.90
CA ARG A 32 -9.09 17.60 13.21
C ARG A 32 -8.90 16.29 12.43
N PRO A 33 -9.43 15.14 12.90
CA PRO A 33 -9.34 13.88 12.15
C PRO A 33 -10.08 13.96 10.81
N ASP A 34 -10.99 14.91 10.66
CA ASP A 34 -11.67 15.30 9.41
C ASP A 34 -10.77 16.11 8.45
N TYR A 35 -9.65 16.67 8.92
CA TYR A 35 -8.75 17.52 8.13
C TYR A 35 -7.59 16.75 7.47
N GLU A 36 -7.31 15.52 7.89
CA GLU A 36 -6.38 14.63 7.15
C GLU A 36 -6.92 14.22 5.77
N LEU A 37 -8.22 14.41 5.51
CA LEU A 37 -8.80 14.13 4.20
C LEU A 37 -8.56 15.24 3.17
N ALA A 38 -8.06 16.42 3.58
CA ALA A 38 -8.02 17.61 2.72
C ALA A 38 -6.62 18.02 2.23
N HIS A 39 -5.56 17.33 2.66
CA HIS A 39 -4.20 17.56 2.14
C HIS A 39 -3.60 16.25 1.68
N VAL A 40 -3.81 15.94 0.40
CA VAL A 40 -2.80 15.53 -0.59
C VAL A 40 -3.56 15.28 -1.89
N THR A 41 -3.70 16.31 -2.73
CA THR A 41 -3.95 16.14 -4.18
C THR A 41 -2.64 15.75 -4.88
N THR A 42 -1.95 14.77 -4.33
CA THR A 42 -1.08 13.94 -5.15
C THR A 42 -1.98 12.85 -5.66
N VAL A 43 -1.97 12.60 -6.96
CA VAL A 43 -2.55 11.38 -7.53
C VAL A 43 -1.69 10.23 -7.01
N THR A 44 -1.80 9.88 -5.72
CA THR A 44 -1.21 8.67 -5.18
C THR A 44 -2.13 7.57 -5.64
N SER A 45 -1.76 6.92 -6.74
CA SER A 45 -2.39 5.67 -7.15
C SER A 45 -2.52 4.77 -5.92
N SER A 46 -3.71 4.18 -5.74
CA SER A 46 -3.95 3.25 -4.65
C SER A 46 -2.99 2.06 -4.76
N ILE A 47 -2.66 1.41 -3.65
CA ILE A 47 -1.78 0.21 -3.65
C ILE A 47 -2.22 -0.83 -4.69
N PRO A 48 -3.52 -1.18 -4.82
CA PRO A 48 -4.00 -2.07 -5.88
C PRO A 48 -3.67 -1.60 -7.30
N ASP A 49 -3.78 -0.30 -7.56
CA ASP A 49 -3.48 0.25 -8.89
C ASP A 49 -1.99 0.19 -9.22
N LEU A 50 -1.13 0.38 -8.22
CA LEU A 50 0.32 0.23 -8.37
C LEU A 50 0.71 -1.21 -8.61
N ILE A 51 0.12 -2.16 -7.86
CA ILE A 51 0.31 -3.59 -8.07
C ILE A 51 -0.07 -3.98 -9.50
N ARG A 52 -1.23 -3.50 -9.97
CA ARG A 52 -1.69 -3.78 -11.34
C ARG A 52 -0.73 -3.23 -12.38
N ALA A 53 -0.24 -2.01 -12.19
CA ALA A 53 0.69 -1.37 -13.10
C ALA A 53 2.06 -2.06 -13.14
N SER A 54 2.53 -2.61 -12.02
CA SER A 54 3.85 -3.25 -11.93
C SER A 54 3.87 -4.70 -12.43
N TYR A 55 2.72 -5.33 -12.69
CA TYR A 55 2.69 -6.67 -13.29
C TYR A 55 3.41 -6.76 -14.63
N ALA A 56 3.42 -5.69 -15.43
CA ALA A 56 4.12 -5.67 -16.72
C ALA A 56 5.66 -5.77 -16.58
N SER A 57 6.19 -5.55 -15.37
CA SER A 57 7.62 -5.60 -15.07
C SER A 57 8.05 -6.89 -14.37
N ASP A 58 7.12 -7.83 -14.13
CA ASP A 58 7.40 -9.12 -13.49
C ASP A 58 7.03 -10.26 -14.46
N ASP A 59 8.03 -10.96 -14.98
CA ASP A 59 7.87 -12.07 -15.93
C ASP A 59 6.89 -13.16 -15.45
N MET A 60 6.86 -13.42 -14.15
CA MET A 60 5.96 -14.43 -13.56
C MET A 60 4.52 -13.91 -13.56
N CYS A 61 4.30 -12.65 -13.20
CA CYS A 61 2.98 -12.03 -13.29
C CYS A 61 2.50 -11.93 -14.74
N VAL A 62 3.36 -11.53 -15.68
CA VAL A 62 3.05 -11.51 -17.12
C VAL A 62 2.62 -12.89 -17.59
N ALA A 63 3.38 -13.94 -17.24
CA ALA A 63 3.06 -15.31 -17.62
C ALA A 63 1.73 -15.79 -17.01
N LEU A 64 1.44 -15.46 -15.76
CA LEU A 64 0.16 -15.79 -15.12
C LEU A 64 -1.03 -15.06 -15.76
N LEU A 65 -0.85 -13.79 -16.15
CA LEU A 65 -1.88 -13.02 -16.84
C LEU A 65 -2.17 -13.56 -18.24
N ALA A 66 -1.12 -13.92 -18.98
CA ALA A 66 -1.23 -14.55 -20.30
C ALA A 66 -1.90 -15.94 -20.24
N LEU A 67 -1.71 -16.69 -19.15
CA LEU A 67 -2.44 -17.96 -18.94
C LEU A 67 -3.92 -17.77 -18.65
N GLY A 68 -4.31 -16.63 -18.08
CA GLY A 68 -5.70 -16.27 -17.83
C GLY A 68 -6.42 -15.78 -19.10
N SER A 69 -5.68 -15.39 -20.14
CA SER A 69 -6.21 -15.04 -21.46
C SER A 69 -6.19 -16.26 -22.40
N LYS A 70 -7.05 -16.25 -23.43
CA LYS A 70 -7.22 -17.37 -24.38
C LYS A 70 -6.01 -17.61 -25.33
N GLU A 71 -4.86 -16.99 -25.09
CA GLU A 71 -3.67 -17.07 -25.97
C GLU A 71 -2.73 -18.20 -25.48
N PHE A 72 -3.17 -19.45 -25.64
CA PHE A 72 -2.68 -20.56 -24.82
C PHE A 72 -1.70 -21.54 -25.50
N GLU A 73 -1.24 -21.33 -26.74
CA GLU A 73 -0.51 -22.41 -27.44
C GLU A 73 1.03 -22.38 -27.31
N ASP A 74 1.68 -21.22 -27.14
CA ASP A 74 3.16 -21.15 -27.11
C ASP A 74 3.76 -21.03 -25.70
N LEU A 75 3.01 -20.51 -24.72
CA LEU A 75 3.51 -20.25 -23.36
C LEU A 75 3.65 -21.53 -22.51
N ASP A 76 2.97 -22.62 -22.90
CA ASP A 76 3.04 -23.90 -22.20
C ASP A 76 4.45 -24.52 -22.28
N ARG A 77 5.36 -24.01 -23.13
CA ARG A 77 6.76 -24.46 -23.17
C ARG A 77 7.67 -23.76 -22.16
N GLU A 78 7.36 -22.53 -21.73
CA GLU A 78 8.24 -21.70 -20.89
C GLU A 78 7.94 -21.76 -19.38
N LEU A 79 6.78 -22.27 -18.99
CA LEU A 79 6.42 -22.35 -17.57
C LEU A 79 7.22 -23.42 -16.85
N SER A 80 7.80 -23.05 -15.71
CA SER A 80 8.45 -24.04 -14.83
C SER A 80 7.44 -25.08 -14.34
N ALA A 81 7.87 -26.34 -14.20
CA ALA A 81 7.02 -27.43 -13.67
C ALA A 81 6.43 -27.08 -12.28
N ARG A 82 7.18 -26.31 -11.48
CA ARG A 82 6.76 -25.83 -10.17
C ARG A 82 5.60 -24.84 -10.24
N LEU A 83 5.57 -23.98 -11.26
CA LEU A 83 4.47 -23.05 -11.48
C LEU A 83 3.22 -23.80 -11.92
N ARG A 84 3.35 -24.74 -12.88
CA ARG A 84 2.23 -25.60 -13.34
C ARG A 84 1.54 -26.32 -12.19
N ALA A 85 2.30 -26.94 -11.30
CA ALA A 85 1.77 -27.66 -10.14
C ALA A 85 0.94 -26.76 -9.18
N ARG A 86 1.10 -25.44 -9.24
CA ARG A 86 0.44 -24.46 -8.37
C ARG A 86 -0.54 -23.55 -9.09
N LEU A 87 -0.75 -23.71 -10.40
CA LEU A 87 -1.65 -22.85 -11.18
C LEU A 87 -3.07 -22.80 -10.64
N HIS A 88 -3.60 -23.93 -10.16
CA HIS A 88 -4.92 -24.03 -9.54
C HIS A 88 -5.11 -23.13 -8.30
N ARG A 89 -4.02 -22.58 -7.75
CA ARG A 89 -4.03 -21.67 -6.60
C ARG A 89 -4.08 -20.20 -7.00
N TYR A 90 -3.92 -19.90 -8.29
CA TYR A 90 -4.00 -18.56 -8.81
C TYR A 90 -5.37 -18.30 -9.41
N ALA A 91 -5.91 -17.12 -9.15
CA ALA A 91 -7.11 -16.60 -9.77
C ALA A 91 -6.83 -15.18 -10.27
N PHE A 92 -7.57 -14.76 -11.28
CA PHE A 92 -7.51 -13.39 -11.79
C PHE A 92 -8.91 -12.78 -11.73
N ASP A 93 -9.04 -11.65 -11.03
CA ASP A 93 -10.30 -10.93 -10.88
C ASP A 93 -10.04 -9.43 -10.75
N GLY A 94 -10.89 -8.59 -11.35
CA GLY A 94 -10.77 -7.13 -11.22
C GLY A 94 -9.42 -6.53 -11.65
N GLY A 95 -8.67 -7.20 -12.53
CA GLY A 95 -7.34 -6.76 -12.94
C GLY A 95 -6.24 -7.10 -11.93
N LEU A 96 -6.49 -7.97 -10.95
CA LEU A 96 -5.53 -8.37 -9.93
C LEU A 96 -5.36 -9.89 -9.92
N LEU A 97 -4.13 -10.33 -9.69
CA LEU A 97 -3.83 -11.73 -9.43
C LEU A 97 -4.03 -12.02 -7.95
N TYR A 98 -4.68 -13.14 -7.68
CA TYR A 98 -4.91 -13.67 -6.34
C TYR A 98 -4.25 -15.03 -6.18
N TYR A 99 -3.73 -15.30 -4.98
CA TYR A 99 -3.12 -16.58 -4.62
C TYR A 99 -3.75 -17.15 -3.34
N SER A 100 -4.12 -18.42 -3.39
CA SER A 100 -4.66 -19.18 -2.25
C SER A 100 -3.64 -20.19 -1.73
N THR A 101 -3.31 -20.11 -0.44
CA THR A 101 -2.37 -21.03 0.22
C THR A 101 -2.98 -22.40 0.53
N GLY A 102 -4.31 -22.44 0.74
CA GLY A 102 -5.12 -23.64 0.98
C GLY A 102 -6.56 -23.42 0.53
N SER A 103 -7.41 -24.45 0.69
CA SER A 103 -8.84 -24.41 0.33
C SER A 103 -9.65 -23.42 1.16
N ASP A 104 -9.28 -23.25 2.43
CA ASP A 104 -10.01 -22.42 3.40
C ASP A 104 -9.35 -21.06 3.66
N ASP A 105 -8.18 -20.80 3.06
CA ASP A 105 -7.50 -19.52 3.19
C ASP A 105 -8.12 -18.49 2.24
N PRO A 106 -8.37 -17.25 2.72
CA PRO A 106 -8.82 -16.18 1.85
C PRO A 106 -7.77 -15.92 0.75
N PRO A 107 -8.21 -15.65 -0.49
CA PRO A 107 -7.31 -15.32 -1.59
C PRO A 107 -6.58 -14.00 -1.29
N ARG A 108 -5.27 -13.99 -1.51
CA ARG A 108 -4.38 -12.84 -1.24
C ARG A 108 -3.90 -12.24 -2.54
N ILE A 109 -3.81 -10.92 -2.63
CA ILE A 109 -3.31 -10.22 -3.82
C ILE A 109 -1.84 -10.57 -4.02
N VAL A 110 -1.48 -11.03 -5.21
CA VAL A 110 -0.10 -11.27 -5.61
C VAL A 110 0.57 -9.93 -5.83
N VAL A 111 1.63 -9.68 -5.06
CA VAL A 111 2.50 -8.52 -5.21
C VAL A 111 3.68 -8.94 -6.09
N PRO A 112 3.96 -8.22 -7.20
CA PRO A 112 5.08 -8.53 -8.08
C PRO A 112 6.43 -8.31 -7.38
N HIS A 113 7.50 -8.73 -8.03
CA HIS A 113 8.87 -8.58 -7.57
C HIS A 113 9.37 -7.13 -7.69
N ASP A 114 8.75 -6.25 -6.90
CA ASP A 114 9.07 -4.83 -6.75
C ASP A 114 9.29 -4.54 -5.27
N GLU A 115 10.54 -4.23 -4.89
CA GLU A 115 10.90 -3.97 -3.50
C GLU A 115 10.28 -2.67 -2.98
N ASP A 116 10.23 -1.61 -3.79
CA ASP A 116 9.66 -0.32 -3.39
C ASP A 116 8.17 -0.45 -3.09
N LEU A 117 7.46 -1.25 -3.90
CA LEU A 117 6.06 -1.55 -3.68
C LEU A 117 5.83 -2.39 -2.41
N LYS A 118 6.68 -3.39 -2.15
CA LYS A 118 6.61 -4.18 -0.91
C LYS A 118 6.87 -3.31 0.32
N TYR A 119 7.88 -2.42 0.26
CA TYR A 119 8.17 -1.47 1.34
C TYR A 119 6.99 -0.53 1.58
N ARG A 120 6.36 -0.02 0.52
CA ARG A 120 5.20 0.84 0.65
C ARG A 120 4.02 0.13 1.30
N ILE A 121 3.73 -1.12 0.91
CA ILE A 121 2.70 -1.96 1.54
C ILE A 121 2.98 -2.16 3.03
N LEU A 122 4.23 -2.50 3.38
CA LEU A 122 4.64 -2.68 4.77
C LEU A 122 4.56 -1.39 5.58
N TYR A 123 4.93 -0.26 4.99
CA TYR A 123 4.86 1.06 5.62
C TYR A 123 3.41 1.46 5.91
N GLU A 124 2.52 1.35 4.91
CA GLU A 124 1.11 1.71 5.06
C GLU A 124 0.38 0.82 6.08
N ALA A 125 0.69 -0.48 6.10
CA ALA A 125 0.18 -1.41 7.10
C ALA A 125 0.70 -1.13 8.52
N ASN A 126 1.83 -0.43 8.64
CA ASN A 126 2.39 0.00 9.92
C ASN A 126 1.81 1.34 10.39
N ASP A 127 1.49 2.25 9.46
CA ASP A 127 1.02 3.61 9.74
C ASP A 127 -0.51 3.68 9.98
N THR A 128 -1.27 2.74 9.44
CA THR A 128 -2.75 2.66 9.59
C THR A 128 -3.25 2.31 11.01
N LEU A 129 -2.36 2.09 11.98
CA LEU A 129 -2.74 1.71 13.35
C LEU A 129 -2.70 2.89 14.33
N VAL A 130 -3.88 3.49 14.49
CA VAL A 130 -4.37 4.06 15.75
C VAL A 130 -4.26 2.99 16.86
N GLY A 131 -3.11 2.90 17.53
CA GLY A 131 -2.94 1.97 18.65
C GLY A 131 -1.49 1.56 18.86
N GLY A 132 -0.84 2.19 19.84
CA GLY A 132 0.60 2.10 20.11
C GLY A 132 1.24 0.70 20.08
N HIS A 133 2.52 0.70 19.67
CA HIS A 133 3.53 -0.32 19.97
C HIS A 133 3.19 -1.78 19.63
N LEU A 134 2.46 -2.00 18.55
CA LEU A 134 2.25 -3.35 18.02
C LEU A 134 3.38 -3.67 17.04
N GLY A 135 4.40 -4.37 17.56
CA GLY A 135 5.66 -4.62 16.85
C GLY A 135 5.54 -5.38 15.52
N ARG A 136 6.69 -5.54 14.86
CA ARG A 136 6.93 -6.14 13.54
C ARG A 136 5.97 -7.30 13.16
N GLU A 137 5.70 -8.21 14.09
CA GLU A 137 4.85 -9.39 13.84
C GLU A 137 3.40 -9.06 13.48
N LYS A 138 2.84 -7.98 14.03
CA LYS A 138 1.45 -7.59 13.76
C LYS A 138 1.31 -6.95 12.38
N THR A 139 2.30 -6.17 11.95
CA THR A 139 2.38 -5.65 10.58
C THR A 139 2.44 -6.79 9.57
N TYR A 140 3.32 -7.77 9.78
CA TYR A 140 3.41 -8.94 8.90
C TYR A 140 2.13 -9.77 8.93
N SER A 141 1.51 -9.95 10.09
CA SER A 141 0.22 -10.65 10.20
C SER A 141 -0.84 -9.94 9.36
N SER A 142 -0.98 -8.62 9.50
CA SER A 142 -1.95 -7.82 8.73
C SER A 142 -1.70 -7.87 7.22
N VAL A 143 -0.45 -7.67 6.80
CA VAL A 143 -0.04 -7.72 5.39
C VAL A 143 -0.31 -9.11 4.81
N SER A 144 0.04 -10.16 5.55
CA SER A 144 -0.17 -11.53 5.10
C SER A 144 -1.63 -11.87 4.89
N LEU A 145 -2.58 -11.24 5.59
CA LEU A 145 -4.01 -11.51 5.36
C LEU A 145 -4.48 -11.08 3.97
N HIS A 146 -3.86 -10.07 3.37
CA HIS A 146 -4.35 -9.44 2.14
C HIS A 146 -3.38 -9.58 0.97
N TYR A 147 -2.09 -9.74 1.22
CA TYR A 147 -1.04 -9.74 0.21
C TYR A 147 -0.20 -11.02 0.27
N TRP A 148 0.35 -11.40 -0.88
CA TRP A 148 1.22 -12.55 -1.04
C TRP A 148 2.37 -12.24 -2.00
N TRP A 149 3.58 -12.62 -1.58
CA TRP A 149 4.76 -12.71 -2.46
C TRP A 149 5.72 -13.80 -1.92
N PRO A 150 6.64 -14.33 -2.75
CA PRO A 150 7.62 -15.30 -2.29
C PRO A 150 8.47 -14.75 -1.15
N ASN A 151 8.59 -15.51 -0.05
CA ASN A 151 9.36 -15.16 1.16
C ASN A 151 8.79 -14.00 2.00
N LEU A 152 7.47 -13.78 2.00
CA LEU A 152 6.82 -12.83 2.91
C LEU A 152 7.13 -13.11 4.40
N TYR A 153 7.40 -14.37 4.76
CA TYR A 153 7.94 -14.77 6.06
C TYR A 153 9.42 -15.14 5.92
N LYS A 154 10.32 -14.33 6.48
CA LYS A 154 11.71 -14.69 6.77
C LYS A 154 12.10 -14.17 8.14
#